data_AF-A0A1G4NWN0-F1
#
_entry.id   AF-A0A1G4NWN0-F1
#
_cell.length_a   1.000
_cell.length_b   1.000
_cell.length_c   1.000
_cell.angle_alpha   90.00
_cell.angle_beta   90.00
_cell.angle_gamma   90.00
#
_symmetry.space_group_name_H-M   'P 1'
#
loop_
_entity.id
_entity.type
_entity.pdbx_description
1 polymer ?
#
loop_
_entity_poly.entity_id
_entity_poly.type
_entity_poly.pdbx_seq_one_letter_code
_entity_poly.pdbx_strand_id
1 'polypeptide(L)'
;MTIYYFAIASQDFLLNEEPLEEVLRERINHYNNIQKVIDFWLVIDPDFINNTEMADVKKQLKKPSAAILSHNKTFIEWLKLRFGFILTGEFKSSCNENW
;
A
#
# COMPACT_ATOMS: atom_id res chain seq x y z
N MET A 1 -11.70 -15.42 -1.97
CA MET A 1 -10.45 -14.96 -1.35
C MET A 1 -9.74 -14.07 -2.34
N THR A 2 -9.47 -12.84 -1.95
CA THR A 2 -8.83 -11.83 -2.79
C THR A 2 -7.43 -11.58 -2.28
N ILE A 3 -6.46 -11.48 -3.19
CA ILE A 3 -5.07 -11.19 -2.86
C ILE A 3 -4.87 -9.67 -2.88
N TYR A 4 -4.29 -9.15 -1.81
CA TYR A 4 -3.85 -7.77 -1.68
C TYR A 4 -2.34 -7.75 -1.61
N TYR A 5 -1.72 -6.94 -2.45
CA TYR A 5 -0.31 -6.59 -2.38
C TYR A 5 -0.21 -5.26 -1.64
N PHE A 6 0.80 -5.12 -0.77
CA PHE A 6 0.99 -3.90 -0.01
C PHE A 6 2.39 -3.34 -0.14
N ALA A 7 2.48 -2.01 -0.06
CA ALA A 7 3.70 -1.27 0.19
C ALA A 7 3.50 -0.41 1.45
N ILE A 8 4.31 -0.60 2.49
CA ILE A 8 4.10 0.01 3.80
C ILE A 8 5.39 0.61 4.35
N ALA A 9 5.28 1.79 4.97
CA ALA A 9 6.36 2.45 5.72
C ALA A 9 5.78 3.38 6.80
N SER A 10 6.62 4.18 7.45
CA SER A 10 6.13 5.21 8.37
C SER A 10 5.29 6.25 7.62
N GLN A 11 4.31 6.85 8.31
CA GLN A 11 3.48 7.90 7.71
C GLN A 11 4.33 9.09 7.28
N ASP A 12 5.27 9.53 8.12
CA ASP A 12 6.14 10.67 7.79
C ASP A 12 6.90 10.45 6.49
N PHE A 13 7.46 9.25 6.30
CA PHE A 13 8.21 8.92 5.09
C PHE A 13 7.29 8.93 3.85
N LEU A 14 6.15 8.24 3.91
CA LEU A 14 5.26 8.12 2.75
C LEU A 14 4.49 9.39 2.40
N LEU A 15 4.13 10.20 3.39
CA LEU A 15 3.25 11.35 3.20
C LEU A 15 4.02 12.68 3.08
N ASN A 16 5.19 12.79 3.70
CA ASN A 16 5.94 14.06 3.75
C ASN A 16 7.27 14.02 3.00
N GLU A 17 7.97 12.88 2.96
CA GLU A 17 9.29 12.79 2.32
C GLU A 17 9.20 12.35 0.85
N GLU A 18 8.26 11.46 0.52
CA GLU A 18 8.06 10.95 -0.84
C GLU A 18 6.91 11.66 -1.57
N PRO A 19 6.97 11.80 -2.91
CA PRO A 19 5.92 12.43 -3.71
C PRO A 19 4.72 11.48 -3.94
N LEU A 20 4.26 10.79 -2.90
CA LEU A 20 3.23 9.76 -3.01
C LEU A 20 1.89 10.33 -3.52
N GLU A 21 1.47 11.49 -3.01
CA GLU A 21 0.22 12.12 -3.44
C GLU A 21 0.22 12.33 -4.96
N GLU A 22 1.31 12.88 -5.51
CA GLU A 22 1.44 13.13 -6.94
C GLU A 22 1.35 11.83 -7.75
N VAL A 23 2.09 10.80 -7.33
CA VAL A 23 2.07 9.48 -7.96
C VAL A 23 0.67 8.88 -8.00
N LEU A 24 -0.07 8.96 -6.89
CA LEU A 24 -1.43 8.42 -6.81
C LEU A 24 -2.40 9.26 -7.66
N ARG A 25 -2.28 10.59 -7.65
CA ARG A 25 -3.08 11.52 -8.45
C ARG A 25 -2.90 11.28 -9.95
N GLU A 26 -1.67 11.20 -10.42
CA GLU A 26 -1.35 10.89 -11.82
C GLU A 26 -1.90 9.51 -12.23
N ARG A 27 -1.78 8.52 -11.34
CA ARG A 27 -2.29 7.17 -11.59
C ARG A 27 -3.83 7.15 -11.68
N ILE A 28 -4.54 7.85 -10.81
CA ILE A 28 -6.00 8.00 -10.87
C ILE A 28 -6.40 8.63 -12.21
N ASN A 29 -5.72 9.71 -12.62
CA ASN A 29 -5.97 10.36 -13.91
C ASN A 29 -5.75 9.40 -15.08
N HIS A 30 -4.66 8.63 -15.06
CA HIS A 30 -4.40 7.61 -16.07
C HIS A 30 -5.53 6.57 -16.13
N TYR A 31 -5.97 6.05 -14.97
CA TYR A 31 -7.04 5.04 -14.88
C TYR A 31 -8.36 5.59 -15.44
N ASN A 32 -8.71 6.83 -15.10
CA ASN A 32 -9.88 7.51 -15.64
C ASN A 32 -9.81 7.65 -17.16
N ASN A 33 -8.66 8.03 -17.70
CA ASN A 33 -8.46 8.19 -19.15
C ASN A 33 -8.61 6.87 -19.92
N ILE A 34 -8.19 5.74 -19.34
CA ILE A 34 -8.32 4.42 -19.96
C ILE A 34 -9.57 3.65 -19.52
N GLN A 35 -10.49 4.30 -18.79
CA GLN A 35 -11.72 3.70 -18.23
C GLN A 35 -11.46 2.43 -17.39
N LYS A 36 -10.34 2.40 -16.66
CA LYS A 36 -9.97 1.29 -15.78
C LYS A 36 -10.48 1.55 -14.36
N VAL A 37 -11.06 0.53 -13.73
CA VAL A 37 -11.47 0.57 -12.32
C VAL A 37 -10.24 0.68 -11.42
N ILE A 38 -10.32 1.55 -10.40
CA ILE A 38 -9.27 1.72 -9.39
C ILE A 38 -9.09 0.40 -8.62
N ASP A 39 -7.85 -0.06 -8.58
CA ASP A 39 -7.44 -1.32 -7.95
C ASP A 39 -6.39 -1.08 -6.86
N PHE A 40 -6.33 0.13 -6.29
CA PHE A 40 -5.37 0.53 -5.26
C PHE A 40 -5.94 1.58 -4.30
N TRP A 41 -5.44 1.59 -3.06
CA TRP A 41 -5.89 2.47 -1.98
C TRP A 41 -4.73 2.87 -1.07
N LEU A 42 -4.78 4.09 -0.54
CA LEU A 42 -3.92 4.53 0.57
C LEU A 42 -4.68 4.29 1.89
N VAL A 43 -4.05 3.56 2.81
CA VAL A 43 -4.59 3.22 4.12
C VAL A 43 -3.68 3.79 5.20
N ILE A 44 -4.26 4.59 6.09
CA ILE A 44 -3.58 5.20 7.24
C ILE A 44 -3.78 4.28 8.45
N ASP A 45 -2.70 4.03 9.19
CA ASP A 45 -2.68 3.12 10.34
C ASP A 45 -3.35 1.76 10.07
N PRO A 46 -2.87 1.03 9.04
CA PRO A 46 -3.54 -0.17 8.54
C PRO A 46 -3.67 -1.27 9.59
N ASP A 47 -4.89 -1.79 9.79
CA ASP A 47 -5.14 -2.80 10.81
C ASP A 47 -4.62 -4.19 10.44
N PHE A 48 -4.44 -4.48 9.15
CA PHE A 48 -3.98 -5.80 8.68
C PHE A 48 -2.60 -6.19 9.23
N ILE A 49 -1.77 -5.21 9.61
CA ILE A 49 -0.45 -5.45 10.21
C ILE A 49 -0.55 -6.12 11.58
N ASN A 50 -1.73 -6.08 12.22
CA ASN A 50 -1.97 -6.71 13.51
C ASN A 50 -2.21 -8.22 13.40
N ASN A 51 -2.40 -8.76 12.18
CA ASN A 51 -2.51 -10.20 11.97
C ASN A 51 -1.19 -10.91 12.30
N THR A 52 -1.26 -12.14 12.80
CA THR A 52 -0.09 -12.96 13.16
C THR A 52 0.87 -13.18 11.99
N GLU A 53 0.34 -13.27 10.77
CA GLU A 53 1.14 -13.42 9.54
C GLU A 53 2.01 -12.19 9.24
N MET A 54 1.66 -11.02 9.79
CA MET A 54 2.37 -9.75 9.58
C MET A 54 3.34 -9.39 10.71
N ALA A 55 3.58 -10.31 11.65
CA ALA A 55 4.39 -10.05 12.84
C ALA A 55 5.80 -9.52 12.51
N ASP A 56 6.46 -10.06 11.47
CA ASP A 56 7.81 -9.64 11.11
C ASP A 56 7.85 -8.29 10.37
N VAL A 57 6.79 -7.96 9.62
CA VAL A 57 6.62 -6.63 9.02
C VAL A 57 6.37 -5.60 10.13
N LYS A 58 5.47 -5.92 11.07
CA LYS A 58 5.13 -5.05 12.20
C LYS A 58 6.32 -4.77 13.13
N LYS A 59 7.22 -5.73 13.34
CA LYS A 59 8.46 -5.52 14.13
C LYS A 59 9.42 -4.50 13.50
N GLN A 60 9.42 -4.39 12.18
CA GLN A 60 10.30 -3.48 11.44
C GLN A 60 9.72 -2.07 11.31
N LEU A 61 8.40 -1.92 11.48
CA LEU A 61 7.71 -0.64 11.34
C LEU A 61 7.78 0.19 12.62
N LYS A 62 8.11 1.47 12.45
CA LYS A 62 7.89 2.50 13.48
C LYS A 62 6.48 3.06 13.29
N LYS A 63 5.72 3.17 14.37
CA LYS A 63 4.39 3.83 14.36
C LYS A 63 4.56 5.36 14.40
N PRO A 64 3.68 6.13 13.73
CA PRO A 64 2.54 5.67 12.94
C PRO A 64 2.94 5.22 11.51
N SER A 65 2.14 4.35 10.87
CA SER A 65 2.45 3.77 9.55
C SER A 65 1.34 4.00 8.52
N ALA A 66 1.69 4.06 7.24
CA ALA A 66 0.73 4.10 6.13
C ALA A 66 1.08 3.02 5.11
N ALA A 67 0.07 2.50 4.42
CA ALA A 67 0.22 1.49 3.39
C ALA A 67 -0.52 1.85 2.10
N ILE A 68 0.08 1.50 0.97
CA ILE A 68 -0.60 1.42 -0.31
C ILE A 68 -0.99 -0.04 -0.50
N LEU A 69 -2.28 -0.32 -0.63
CA LEU A 69 -2.82 -1.63 -1.00
C LEU A 69 -3.16 -1.64 -2.48
N SER A 70 -2.97 -2.77 -3.16
CA SER A 70 -3.43 -2.95 -4.53
C SER A 70 -3.65 -4.41 -4.90
N HIS A 71 -4.54 -4.66 -5.88
CA HIS A 71 -4.61 -5.97 -6.55
C HIS A 71 -3.53 -6.15 -7.64
N ASN A 72 -2.78 -5.08 -7.95
CA ASN A 72 -1.75 -5.07 -8.96
C ASN A 72 -0.36 -5.23 -8.33
N LYS A 73 0.20 -6.45 -8.39
CA LYS A 73 1.55 -6.74 -7.88
C LYS A 73 2.63 -5.85 -8.48
N THR A 74 2.60 -5.65 -9.80
CA THR A 74 3.60 -4.87 -10.52
C THR A 74 3.62 -3.41 -10.06
N PHE A 75 2.46 -2.86 -9.67
CA PHE A 75 2.39 -1.52 -9.09
C PHE A 75 3.13 -1.43 -7.75
N ILE A 76 2.94 -2.41 -6.87
CA ILE A 76 3.63 -2.47 -5.57
C ILE A 76 5.13 -2.70 -5.74
N GLU A 77 5.54 -3.57 -6.67
CA GLU A 77 6.95 -3.77 -7.01
C GLU A 77 7.59 -2.48 -7.56
N TRP A 78 6.87 -1.73 -8.40
CA TRP A 78 7.33 -0.43 -8.89
C TRP A 78 7.50 0.59 -7.76
N LEU A 79 6.55 0.67 -6.81
CA LEU A 79 6.67 1.54 -5.63
C LEU A 79 7.93 1.19 -4.81
N LYS A 80 8.22 -0.11 -4.65
CA LYS A 80 9.42 -0.57 -3.94
C LYS A 80 10.71 -0.08 -4.58
N LEU A 81 10.79 -0.12 -5.91
CA LEU A 81 11.94 0.41 -6.64
C LEU A 81 12.01 1.94 -6.58
N ARG A 82 10.86 2.61 -6.57
CA ARG A 82 10.77 4.08 -6.59
C ARG A 82 11.16 4.71 -5.25
N PHE A 83 10.65 4.19 -4.14
CA PHE A 83 10.84 4.78 -2.81
C PHE A 83 11.93 4.07 -1.99
N GLY A 84 12.31 2.84 -2.35
CA GLY A 84 13.43 2.12 -1.73
C GLY A 84 13.18 1.61 -0.32
N PHE A 85 12.92 2.50 0.65
CA PHE A 85 12.83 2.24 2.09
C PHE A 85 11.43 1.80 2.57
N ILE A 86 10.63 1.23 1.68
CA ILE A 86 9.32 0.67 2.02
C ILE A 86 9.39 -0.86 2.17
N LEU A 87 8.56 -1.43 3.03
CA LEU A 87 8.35 -2.88 3.11
C LEU A 87 7.24 -3.28 2.13
N THR A 88 7.33 -4.46 1.53
CA THR A 88 6.29 -4.99 0.64
C THR A 88 5.95 -6.42 0.97
N GLY A 89 4.77 -6.85 0.56
CA GLY A 89 4.31 -8.23 0.71
C GLY A 89 2.91 -8.41 0.15
N GLU A 90 2.28 -9.53 0.49
CA GLU A 90 0.92 -9.86 0.10
C GLU A 90 0.17 -10.54 1.24
N PHE A 91 -1.15 -10.45 1.21
CA PHE A 91 -2.03 -11.23 2.07
C PHE A 91 -3.34 -11.57 1.37
N LYS A 92 -4.03 -12.59 1.87
CA LYS A 92 -5.37 -12.98 1.40
C LYS A 92 -6.42 -12.43 2.36
N SER A 93 -7.49 -11.86 1.82
CA SER A 93 -8.66 -11.46 2.59
C SER A 93 -9.94 -12.02 1.97
N SER A 94 -10.93 -12.30 2.80
CA SER A 94 -12.22 -12.90 2.38
C SER A 94 -13.34 -11.87 2.12
N CYS A 95 -13.12 -10.56 2.36
CA CYS A 95 -14.15 -9.50 2.52
C CYS A 95 -15.10 -9.77 3.71
N ASN A 96 -15.57 -8.82 4.53
CA ASN A 96 -15.82 -7.38 4.35
C ASN A 96 -14.83 -6.45 5.08
N GLU A 97 -14.69 -5.25 4.50
CA GLU A 97 -13.80 -4.15 4.86
C GLU A 97 -13.81 -3.79 6.35
N ASN A 98 -12.62 -3.82 6.95
CA ASN A 98 -12.16 -2.96 8.05
C ASN A 98 -10.63 -2.96 7.91
N TRP A 99 -10.10 -2.04 7.10
CA TRP A 99 -8.66 -1.86 6.87
C TRP A 99 -8.15 -0.63 7.61
#